data_AF-A0A8J6JGP6-F1
#
_entry.id   AF-A0A8J6JGP6-F1
#
_cell.length_a   1.000
_cell.length_b   1.000
_cell.length_c   1.000
_cell.angle_alpha   90.00
_cell.angle_beta   90.00
_cell.angle_gamma   90.00
#
_symmetry.space_group_name_H-M   'P 1'
#
loop_
_entity.id
_entity.type
_entity.pdbx_description
1 polymer ?
#
loop_
_entity_poly.entity_id
_entity_poly.type
_entity_poly.pdbx_seq_one_letter_code
_entity_poly.pdbx_strand_id
1 'polypeptide(L)'
;MIDDWPFFEPAHHAWAAEVEAWASTHAAQLTDEHDADGSTRALAAAMGEGGLLRATQAPLDVRALCIARDILARHSGLADFAFAMQGLGCGPMSLFGCPPAQAFMTDV
;
A
#
# COMPACT_ATOMS: atom_id res chain seq x y z
N MET A 1 -15.18 -6.42 7.00
CA MET A 1 -15.46 -5.69 8.25
C MET A 1 -15.24 -4.19 8.05
N ILE A 2 -16.08 -3.56 7.22
CA ILE A 2 -16.12 -2.10 7.01
C ILE A 2 -17.59 -1.60 7.00
N ASP A 3 -18.57 -2.48 7.12
CA ASP A 3 -19.95 -2.16 6.75
C ASP A 3 -20.67 -1.28 7.79
N ASP A 4 -21.27 -0.20 7.29
CA ASP A 4 -22.15 0.79 7.94
C ASP A 4 -21.53 1.75 8.97
N TRP A 5 -20.21 1.96 8.96
CA TRP A 5 -19.60 3.00 9.80
C TRP A 5 -19.60 4.37 9.10
N PRO A 6 -20.00 5.47 9.78
CA PRO A 6 -20.11 6.80 9.16
C PRO A 6 -18.75 7.45 8.82
N PHE A 7 -17.64 6.72 9.00
CA PHE A 7 -16.28 7.18 8.73
C PHE A 7 -15.79 6.81 7.33
N PHE A 8 -16.38 5.78 6.70
CA PHE A 8 -15.95 5.24 5.41
C PHE A 8 -16.95 5.59 4.30
N GLU A 9 -16.41 6.19 3.24
CA GLU A 9 -17.12 6.47 1.99
C GLU A 9 -17.04 5.28 1.01
N PRO A 10 -17.92 5.17 -0.01
CA PRO A 10 -17.91 4.07 -0.98
C PRO A 10 -16.56 3.80 -1.64
N ALA A 11 -15.73 4.84 -1.85
CA ALA A 11 -14.37 4.68 -2.38
C ALA A 11 -13.47 3.82 -1.46
N HIS A 12 -13.65 3.90 -0.15
CA HIS A 12 -12.92 3.06 0.82
C HIS A 12 -13.35 1.60 0.75
N HIS A 13 -14.63 1.32 0.48
CA HIS A 13 -15.12 -0.05 0.29
C HIS A 13 -14.54 -0.65 -1.00
N ALA A 14 -14.55 0.13 -2.09
CA ALA A 14 -13.94 -0.29 -3.36
C ALA A 14 -12.44 -0.55 -3.20
N TRP A 15 -11.73 0.36 -2.50
CA TRP A 15 -10.32 0.20 -2.18
C TRP A 15 -10.06 -1.04 -1.32
N ALA A 16 -10.86 -1.29 -0.29
CA ALA A 16 -10.74 -2.49 0.53
C ALA A 16 -10.90 -3.77 -0.31
N ALA A 17 -11.86 -3.80 -1.23
CA ALA A 17 -12.06 -4.95 -2.12
C ALA A 17 -10.87 -5.17 -3.06
N GLU A 18 -10.27 -4.09 -3.58
CA GLU A 18 -9.08 -4.15 -4.42
C GLU A 18 -7.86 -4.70 -3.66
N VAL A 19 -7.58 -4.17 -2.47
CA VAL A 19 -6.46 -4.64 -1.65
C VAL A 19 -6.68 -6.08 -1.20
N GLU A 20 -7.90 -6.46 -0.83
CA GLU A 20 -8.23 -7.84 -0.44
C GLU A 20 -7.99 -8.81 -1.59
N ALA A 21 -8.46 -8.48 -2.79
CA ALA A 21 -8.27 -9.32 -3.97
C ALA A 21 -6.78 -9.48 -4.34
N TRP A 22 -6.00 -8.40 -4.23
CA TRP A 22 -4.55 -8.47 -4.44
C TRP A 22 -3.88 -9.32 -3.37
N ALA A 23 -4.18 -9.09 -2.09
CA ALA A 23 -3.54 -9.76 -0.96
C ALA A 23 -3.84 -11.26 -0.93
N SER A 24 -5.10 -11.65 -1.17
CA SER A 24 -5.50 -13.07 -1.20
C SER A 24 -4.81 -13.86 -2.30
N THR A 25 -4.38 -13.17 -3.36
CA THR A 25 -3.73 -13.79 -4.52
C THR A 25 -2.21 -13.82 -4.36
N HIS A 26 -1.60 -12.70 -3.94
CA HIS A 26 -0.15 -12.51 -4.05
C HIS A 26 0.61 -12.55 -2.72
N ALA A 27 0.01 -12.08 -1.62
CA ALA A 27 0.78 -11.76 -0.42
C ALA A 27 1.49 -12.99 0.17
N ALA A 28 0.78 -14.11 0.32
CA ALA A 28 1.38 -15.36 0.78
C ALA A 28 2.32 -16.00 -0.26
N GLN A 29 2.00 -15.89 -1.56
CA GLN A 29 2.80 -16.48 -2.63
C GLN A 29 4.17 -15.81 -2.81
N LEU A 30 4.24 -14.51 -2.53
CA LEU A 30 5.45 -13.70 -2.63
C LEU A 30 6.23 -13.59 -1.31
N THR A 31 5.77 -14.26 -0.24
CA THR A 31 6.44 -14.27 1.05
C THR A 31 7.16 -15.60 1.26
N ASP A 32 8.49 -15.56 1.24
CA ASP A 32 9.37 -16.65 1.68
C ASP A 32 9.99 -16.29 3.05
N GLU A 33 9.76 -17.14 4.05
CA GLU A 33 10.28 -16.96 5.41
C GLU A 33 11.82 -17.06 5.50
N HIS A 34 12.47 -17.61 4.47
CA HIS A 34 13.92 -17.77 4.40
C HIS A 34 14.61 -16.64 3.61
N ASP A 35 13.87 -15.80 2.89
CA ASP A 35 14.41 -14.67 2.12
C ASP A 35 13.52 -13.43 2.26
N ALA A 36 13.61 -12.79 3.42
CA ALA A 36 12.85 -11.57 3.71
C ALA A 36 13.20 -10.41 2.77
N ASP A 37 14.46 -10.28 2.36
CA ASP A 37 14.93 -9.20 1.48
C ASP A 37 14.39 -9.36 0.06
N GLY A 38 14.51 -10.57 -0.51
CA GLY A 38 13.96 -10.91 -1.82
C GLY A 38 12.44 -10.77 -1.84
N SER A 39 11.77 -11.31 -0.82
CA SER A 39 10.32 -11.21 -0.67
C SER A 39 9.84 -9.76 -0.57
N THR A 40 10.52 -8.91 0.22
CA THR A 40 10.16 -7.48 0.34
C THR A 40 10.26 -6.77 -1.00
N ARG A 41 11.33 -7.02 -1.77
CA ARG A 41 11.49 -6.43 -3.11
C ARG A 41 10.39 -6.91 -4.07
N ALA A 42 10.10 -8.21 -4.08
CA ALA A 42 9.06 -8.79 -4.93
C ALA A 42 7.67 -8.24 -4.58
N LEU A 43 7.34 -8.15 -3.29
CA LEU A 43 6.10 -7.56 -2.80
C LEU A 43 5.96 -6.08 -3.21
N ALA A 44 7.00 -5.28 -3.00
CA ALA A 44 6.98 -3.87 -3.37
C ALA A 44 6.80 -3.67 -4.88
N ALA A 45 7.52 -4.44 -5.71
CA ALA A 45 7.37 -4.40 -7.16
C ALA A 45 5.96 -4.80 -7.60
N ALA A 46 5.44 -5.93 -7.10
CA ALA A 46 4.11 -6.42 -7.45
C ALA A 46 2.97 -5.49 -6.97
N MET A 47 3.13 -4.81 -5.83
CA MET A 47 2.19 -3.78 -5.39
C MET A 47 2.25 -2.53 -6.27
N GLY A 48 3.45 -2.15 -6.74
CA GLY A 48 3.61 -1.07 -7.72
C GLY A 48 2.91 -1.39 -9.04
N GLU A 49 3.17 -2.57 -9.61
CA GLU A 49 2.51 -3.06 -10.82
C GLU A 49 0.99 -3.20 -10.67
N GLY A 50 0.54 -3.64 -9.48
CA GLY A 50 -0.89 -3.70 -9.13
C GLY A 50 -1.51 -2.33 -8.82
N GLY A 51 -0.73 -1.26 -8.84
CA GLY A 51 -1.19 0.11 -8.57
C GLY A 51 -1.53 0.39 -7.11
N LEU A 52 -1.27 -0.52 -6.17
CA LEU A 52 -1.63 -0.35 -4.76
C LEU A 52 -0.84 0.79 -4.11
N LEU A 53 0.39 1.03 -4.55
CA LEU A 53 1.28 2.04 -3.98
C LEU A 53 0.84 3.49 -4.25
N ARG A 54 -0.13 3.71 -5.14
CA ARG A 54 -0.73 5.05 -5.34
C ARG A 54 -1.29 5.63 -4.04
N ALA A 55 -1.77 4.77 -3.13
CA ALA A 55 -2.32 5.18 -1.85
C ALA A 55 -1.27 5.80 -0.91
N THR A 56 0.02 5.60 -1.21
CA THR A 56 1.13 6.13 -0.41
C THR A 56 1.66 7.48 -0.91
N GLN A 57 1.11 8.01 -2.01
CA GLN A 57 1.48 9.30 -2.59
C GLN A 57 0.51 10.40 -2.14
N ALA A 58 0.97 11.65 -2.04
CA ALA A 58 0.09 12.76 -1.64
C ALA A 58 -0.90 13.14 -2.75
N PRO A 59 -2.13 13.58 -2.41
CA PRO A 59 -2.67 13.76 -1.06
C PRO A 59 -2.99 12.44 -0.36
N LEU A 60 -2.53 12.30 0.90
CA LEU A 60 -2.68 11.06 1.65
C LEU A 60 -4.08 10.93 2.26
N ASP A 61 -4.82 9.88 1.90
CA ASP A 61 -5.99 9.45 2.65
C ASP A 61 -5.56 8.44 3.73
N VAL A 62 -5.51 8.92 4.97
CA VAL A 62 -5.12 8.10 6.13
C VAL A 62 -6.05 6.90 6.37
N ARG A 63 -7.34 6.99 5.98
CA ARG A 63 -8.28 5.87 6.10
C ARG A 63 -7.96 4.80 5.07
N ALA A 64 -7.69 5.19 3.83
CA ALA A 64 -7.26 4.26 2.78
C ALA A 64 -5.95 3.54 3.15
N LEU A 65 -4.98 4.28 3.72
CA LEU A 65 -3.74 3.69 4.25
C LEU A 65 -4.01 2.68 5.37
N CYS A 66 -4.83 3.03 6.37
CA CYS A 66 -5.18 2.10 7.45
C CYS A 66 -5.88 0.84 6.94
N ILE A 67 -6.81 0.97 5.99
CA ILE A 67 -7.51 -0.16 5.37
C ILE A 67 -6.51 -1.09 4.67
N ALA A 68 -5.62 -0.53 3.86
CA ALA A 68 -4.64 -1.34 3.12
C ALA A 68 -3.73 -2.11 4.09
N ARG A 69 -3.23 -1.43 5.12
CA ARG A 69 -2.37 -2.02 6.14
C ARG A 69 -3.04 -3.12 6.95
N ASP A 70 -4.29 -2.93 7.37
CA ASP A 70 -5.08 -3.97 8.05
C ASP A 70 -5.23 -5.22 7.17
N ILE A 71 -5.66 -5.03 5.92
CA ILE A 71 -5.87 -6.13 4.98
C ILE A 71 -4.55 -6.87 4.72
N LEU A 72 -3.49 -6.15 4.34
CA LEU A 72 -2.20 -6.75 4.02
C LEU A 72 -1.65 -7.53 5.23
N ALA A 73 -1.72 -6.97 6.44
CA ALA A 73 -1.22 -7.61 7.65
C ALA A 73 -1.96 -8.92 7.99
N ARG A 74 -3.25 -9.04 7.65
CA ARG A 74 -4.01 -10.29 7.81
C ARG A 74 -3.52 -11.42 6.90
N HIS A 75 -2.92 -11.08 5.76
CA HIS A 75 -2.42 -12.06 4.77
C HIS A 75 -0.92 -12.30 4.90
N SER A 76 -0.12 -11.26 5.11
CA SER A 76 1.32 -11.34 5.35
C SER A 76 1.82 -10.08 6.06
N GLY A 77 2.42 -10.25 7.24
CA GLY A 77 3.07 -9.14 7.94
C GLY A 77 4.19 -8.49 7.13
N LEU A 78 4.86 -9.26 6.25
CA LEU A 78 5.89 -8.72 5.37
C LEU A 78 5.29 -7.89 4.22
N ALA A 79 4.07 -8.22 3.76
CA ALA A 79 3.35 -7.40 2.80
C ALA A 79 2.93 -6.05 3.39
N ASP A 80 2.42 -6.01 4.63
CA ASP A 80 2.18 -4.75 5.35
C ASP A 80 3.48 -3.94 5.51
N PHE A 81 4.56 -4.61 5.93
CA PHE A 81 5.87 -3.96 6.06
C PHE A 81 6.32 -3.31 4.75
N ALA A 82 6.30 -4.06 3.64
CA ALA A 82 6.73 -3.57 2.34
C ALA A 82 5.90 -2.36 1.89
N PHE A 83 4.58 -2.38 2.09
CA PHE A 83 3.66 -1.29 1.76
C PHE A 83 3.91 -0.05 2.64
N ALA A 84 4.01 -0.25 3.96
CA ALA A 84 4.23 0.82 4.91
C ALA A 84 5.55 1.57 4.66
N MET A 85 6.60 0.84 4.29
CA MET A 85 7.90 1.43 4.00
C MET A 85 7.87 2.32 2.74
N GLN A 86 7.00 2.04 1.77
CA GLN A 86 6.84 2.94 0.63
C GLN A 86 6.29 4.28 1.10
N GLY A 87 5.19 4.29 1.85
CA GLY A 87 4.61 5.53 2.38
C GLY A 87 5.54 6.28 3.34
N LEU A 88 6.28 5.59 4.19
CA LEU A 88 7.23 6.24 5.11
C LEU A 88 8.39 6.89 4.36
N GLY A 89 8.94 6.20 3.34
CA GLY A 89 10.05 6.71 2.54
C GLY A 89 9.65 7.83 1.58
N CYS A 90 8.46 7.73 0.99
CA CYS A 90 8.01 8.63 -0.07
C CYS A 90 7.16 9.80 0.44
N GLY A 91 6.49 9.67 1.59
CA GLY A 91 5.64 10.71 2.18
C GLY A 91 6.32 12.07 2.35
N PRO A 92 7.53 12.16 2.93
CA PRO A 92 8.25 13.43 3.05
C PRO A 92 8.57 14.08 1.71
N MET A 93 8.90 13.29 0.68
CA MET A 93 9.17 13.81 -0.66
C MET A 93 7.90 14.33 -1.33
N SER A 94 6.78 13.61 -1.20
CA SER A 94 5.47 14.06 -1.72
C SER A 94 5.02 15.37 -1.06
N LEU A 95 5.19 15.51 0.25
CA LEU A 95 4.66 16.64 1.01
C LEU A 95 5.59 17.86 1.04
N PHE A 96 6.91 17.64 1.08
CA PHE A 96 7.90 18.69 1.35
C PHE A 96 9.09 18.69 0.37
N GLY A 97 9.05 17.84 -0.66
CA GLY A 97 10.05 17.83 -1.72
C GLY A 97 10.10 19.17 -2.46
N CYS A 98 11.26 19.49 -3.05
CA CYS A 98 11.31 20.56 -4.04
C CYS A 98 10.45 20.20 -5.25
N PRO A 99 10.04 21.18 -6.09
CA PRO A 99 9.13 20.90 -7.21
C PRO A 99 9.55 19.75 -8.13
N PRO A 100 10.85 19.58 -8.48
CA PRO A 100 11.29 18.40 -9.23
C PRO A 100 11.07 17.06 -8.52
N ALA A 101 11.26 17.00 -7.21
CA ALA A 101 11.06 15.77 -6.43
C ALA A 101 9.57 15.42 -6.30
N GLN A 102 8.71 16.43 -6.15
CA GLN A 102 7.25 16.23 -6.12
C GLN A 102 6.72 15.80 -7.49
N ALA A 103 7.20 16.42 -8.58
CA ALA A 103 6.81 16.04 -9.94
C ALA A 103 7.21 14.59 -10.26
N PHE A 104 8.43 14.18 -9.88
CA PHE A 104 8.86 12.80 -10.02
C PHE A 104 7.87 11.84 -9.33
N MET A 105 7.42 12.17 -8.12
CA MET A 105 6.49 11.32 -7.37
C MET A 105 5.11 11.15 -8.01
N THR A 106 4.64 12.10 -8.81
CA THR A 106 3.36 12.00 -9.54
C THR A 106 3.47 11.28 -10.89
N ASP A 107 4.69 11.07 -11.39
CA ASP A 107 4.95 10.44 -12.69
C ASP A 107 5.23 8.91 -12.58
N VAL A 108 5.31 8.35 -11.37
CA VAL A 108 5.57 6.91 -11.10
C VAL A 108 4.31 6.18 -10.66
#